data_AF-A0A7V4P8R0-F1
#
_entry.id   AF-A0A7V4P8R0-F1
#
_cell.length_a   1.000
_cell.length_b   1.000
_cell.length_c   1.000
_cell.angle_alpha   90.00
_cell.angle_beta   90.00
_cell.angle_gamma   90.00
#
_symmetry.space_group_name_H-M   'P 1'
#
loop_
_entity.id
_entity.type
_entity.pdbx_description
1 polymer ?
#
loop_
_entity_poly.entity_id
_entity_poly.type
_entity_poly.pdbx_seq_one_letter_code
_entity_poly.pdbx_strand_id
1 'polypeptide(L)'
;MATAESTRATAVEGVASGERRAPRLWPALVLLVIYWIARVAVNTLAPGTFGQFLTLFYSPLLLALGLAIWWLAFSRLPWFDRVWAVGWLILGGGLALRLAHASVGVMAFVIYALPVAATAIVLWQFLAWRWPAGLARIGLVAAAVLAWGYFDLVRLEGMEGNFRTAWSWRWNPTAEEVYLATLPAKAAQPAEAAAVDSPLEATAADWPEFRGPQRDGVVRGVRIAADWQASPPKELWKKRVGPGWSSFAVVGDRAFTQEQRGEEEAVVCLALETGEPVWAHLDQARFWEAVAGAGPRATPTFHAGRIYALGASGKLNCLEAASGKRIWTRDIAVDSGAKPPMWGFASSPLVIKGVVIVIAGAGNGKSVLAYDAGTGEPKWMGGSGTQTYSSAHRWAIGERQLVLVASDAGLEAFDPASGQLAWKHDWPTGGVARIVQPHIMGAGQVLLGTGMGVGTRLLTVSVEGDDWKVAEGWTTKDLKPYYNDFVSQAGFGYGFDGEIFLCIDLSTGKRRWKKGRYGFGQVLLVADQGLLIVLSERGEVVLLQADPEKHRELAKFQAIAGKTWNHPVLARGKLLVRNGEEMACFAVATEGP
;
A
#
# COMPACT_ATOMS: atom_id res chain seq x y z
N MET A 1 64.59 67.38 -46.85
CA MET A 1 64.31 68.19 -45.63
C MET A 1 62.83 68.07 -45.35
N ALA A 2 62.49 67.61 -44.13
CA ALA A 2 61.29 67.88 -43.31
C ALA A 2 60.08 68.59 -43.99
N THR A 3 58.80 68.31 -43.76
CA THR A 3 58.05 67.62 -42.68
C THR A 3 56.56 67.67 -43.03
N ALA A 4 55.81 66.67 -42.53
CA ALA A 4 54.43 66.73 -42.01
C ALA A 4 53.20 66.96 -42.92
N GLU A 5 52.19 66.14 -42.59
CA GLU A 5 50.76 66.15 -42.89
C GLU A 5 50.19 65.46 -44.15
N SER A 6 49.06 64.78 -43.88
CA SER A 6 48.17 64.01 -44.75
C SER A 6 48.59 62.58 -45.06
N THR A 7 47.92 61.60 -44.45
CA THR A 7 46.89 60.81 -45.16
C THR A 7 46.06 60.02 -44.15
N ARG A 8 44.77 60.36 -44.10
CA ARG A 8 43.70 59.64 -43.42
C ARG A 8 42.99 58.83 -44.51
N ALA A 9 43.15 57.51 -44.55
CA ALA A 9 42.18 56.52 -45.06
C ALA A 9 42.83 55.14 -45.26
N THR A 10 42.06 54.09 -44.90
CA THR A 10 42.29 52.64 -45.10
C THR A 10 43.35 52.01 -44.20
N ALA A 11 43.10 50.96 -43.40
CA ALA A 11 42.10 49.90 -43.54
C ALA A 11 41.42 49.57 -42.20
N VAL A 12 40.09 49.59 -42.25
CA VAL A 12 39.20 48.72 -41.47
C VAL A 12 39.36 47.32 -42.06
N GLU A 13 39.76 46.34 -41.26
CA GLU A 13 39.24 44.96 -41.29
C GLU A 13 39.96 44.11 -40.23
N GLY A 14 39.29 44.00 -39.08
CA GLY A 14 39.68 43.12 -37.98
C GLY A 14 38.43 42.64 -37.24
N VAL A 15 37.41 42.19 -37.98
CA VAL A 15 36.22 41.54 -37.44
C VAL A 15 36.05 40.20 -38.15
N ALA A 16 36.51 39.13 -37.49
CA ALA A 16 36.11 37.72 -37.57
C ALA A 16 37.31 36.88 -37.11
N SER A 17 37.22 35.88 -36.23
CA SER A 17 36.10 35.06 -35.78
C SER A 17 36.41 34.54 -34.38
N GLY A 18 35.59 34.86 -33.39
CA GLY A 18 35.63 34.20 -32.10
C GLY A 18 35.19 32.74 -32.25
N GLU A 19 36.14 31.82 -32.44
CA GLU A 19 35.85 30.38 -32.45
C GLU A 19 35.24 29.98 -31.11
N ARG A 20 33.96 29.57 -31.14
CA ARG A 20 33.30 29.00 -29.97
C ARG A 20 34.03 27.71 -29.59
N ARG A 21 34.75 27.72 -28.46
CA ARG A 21 35.34 26.50 -27.88
C ARG A 21 34.25 25.44 -27.75
N ALA A 22 34.52 24.23 -28.25
CA ALA A 22 33.58 23.12 -28.17
C ALA A 22 33.17 22.86 -26.71
N PRO A 23 31.86 22.76 -26.42
CA PRO A 23 31.37 22.49 -25.08
C PRO A 23 31.76 21.08 -24.64
N ARG A 24 32.07 20.90 -23.35
CA ARG A 24 32.41 19.60 -22.77
C ARG A 24 31.13 18.90 -22.32
N LEU A 25 30.36 18.36 -23.27
CA LEU A 25 29.06 17.74 -23.03
C LEU A 25 29.13 16.28 -22.58
N TRP A 26 30.25 15.60 -22.84
CA TRP A 26 30.41 14.17 -22.52
C TRP A 26 30.20 13.80 -21.03
N PRO A 27 30.60 14.61 -20.02
CA PRO A 27 30.38 14.23 -18.62
C PRO A 27 28.89 14.17 -18.26
N ALA A 28 28.07 15.09 -18.81
CA ALA A 28 26.63 15.08 -18.61
C ALA A 28 25.98 13.85 -19.23
N LEU A 29 26.42 13.47 -20.43
CA LEU A 29 25.95 12.25 -21.09
C LEU A 29 26.31 11.00 -20.27
N VAL A 30 27.53 10.93 -19.73
CA VAL A 30 27.94 9.81 -18.86
C VAL A 30 27.07 9.74 -17.60
N LEU A 31 26.81 10.87 -16.94
CA LEU A 31 25.92 10.91 -15.77
C LEU A 31 24.50 10.41 -16.10
N LEU A 32 23.94 10.84 -17.24
CA LEU A 32 22.63 10.37 -17.70
C LEU A 32 22.62 8.87 -18.01
N VAL A 33 23.64 8.37 -18.70
CA VAL A 33 23.75 6.94 -19.02
C VAL A 33 23.85 6.11 -17.75
N ILE A 34 24.71 6.51 -16.80
CA ILE A 34 24.83 5.83 -15.50
C ILE A 34 23.48 5.84 -14.76
N TYR A 35 22.80 7.00 -14.72
CA TYR A 35 21.50 7.12 -14.09
C TYR A 35 20.46 6.17 -14.69
N TRP A 36 20.28 6.18 -16.02
CA TRP A 36 19.28 5.36 -16.68
C TRP A 36 19.61 3.87 -16.60
N ILE A 37 20.88 3.49 -16.69
CA ILE A 37 21.32 2.09 -16.46
C ILE A 37 21.02 1.67 -15.02
N ALA A 38 21.38 2.48 -14.03
CA ALA A 38 21.13 2.17 -12.62
C ALA A 38 19.62 2.04 -12.35
N ARG A 39 18.80 2.93 -12.92
CA ARG A 39 17.34 2.89 -12.79
C ARG A 39 16.74 1.63 -13.39
N VAL A 40 17.17 1.23 -14.59
CA VAL A 40 16.73 -0.02 -15.24
C VAL A 40 17.20 -1.24 -14.44
N ALA A 41 18.46 -1.26 -14.03
CA ALA A 41 19.03 -2.38 -13.28
C ALA A 41 18.31 -2.62 -11.95
N VAL A 42 18.00 -1.56 -11.21
CA VAL A 42 17.33 -1.67 -9.92
C VAL A 42 15.87 -2.09 -10.07
N ASN A 43 15.16 -1.59 -11.09
CA ASN A 43 13.77 -1.99 -11.37
C ASN A 43 13.63 -3.43 -11.89
N THR A 44 14.71 -4.03 -12.41
CA THR A 44 14.69 -5.42 -12.92
C THR A 44 15.25 -6.41 -11.90
N LEU A 45 16.34 -6.06 -11.21
CA LEU A 45 17.07 -6.97 -10.32
C LEU A 45 16.55 -6.96 -8.88
N ALA A 46 15.95 -5.86 -8.42
CA ALA A 46 15.52 -5.70 -7.04
C ALA A 46 14.12 -5.07 -6.88
N PRO A 47 13.08 -5.53 -7.61
CA PRO A 47 11.74 -4.99 -7.50
C PRO A 47 11.14 -5.19 -6.10
N GLY A 48 10.41 -4.19 -5.60
CA GLY A 48 9.77 -4.20 -4.29
C GLY A 48 10.70 -4.03 -3.09
N THR A 49 11.98 -3.68 -3.30
CA THR A 49 12.96 -3.60 -2.21
C THR A 49 13.13 -2.18 -1.67
N PHE A 50 13.58 -2.05 -0.41
CA PHE A 50 13.97 -0.76 0.14
C PHE A 50 15.09 -0.08 -0.65
N GLY A 51 16.05 -0.87 -1.14
CA GLY A 51 17.11 -0.39 -2.01
C GLY A 51 16.57 0.22 -3.31
N GLN A 52 15.53 -0.39 -3.90
CA GLN A 52 14.83 0.20 -5.04
C GLN A 52 14.16 1.53 -4.68
N PHE A 53 13.40 1.56 -3.59
CA PHE A 53 12.76 2.79 -3.12
C PHE A 53 13.76 3.93 -2.93
N LEU A 54 14.85 3.69 -2.19
CA LEU A 54 15.91 4.67 -1.96
C LEU A 54 16.55 5.12 -3.29
N THR A 55 16.84 4.18 -4.19
CA THR A 55 17.44 4.52 -5.49
C THR A 55 16.51 5.39 -6.32
N LEU A 56 15.22 5.04 -6.42
CA LEU A 56 14.23 5.81 -7.18
C LEU A 56 14.09 7.24 -6.64
N PHE A 57 14.21 7.42 -5.32
CA PHE A 57 14.06 8.71 -4.67
C PHE A 57 15.33 9.58 -4.73
N TYR A 58 16.49 9.03 -4.39
CA TYR A 58 17.72 9.81 -4.26
C TYR A 58 18.49 9.95 -5.57
N SER A 59 18.41 8.99 -6.49
CA SER A 59 19.16 9.07 -7.76
C SER A 59 18.76 10.27 -8.65
N PRO A 60 17.48 10.69 -8.76
CA PRO A 60 17.12 11.93 -9.47
C PRO A 60 17.77 13.17 -8.86
N LEU A 61 17.84 13.25 -7.53
CA LEU A 61 18.43 14.37 -6.82
C LEU A 61 19.95 14.42 -7.01
N LEU A 62 20.61 13.26 -6.93
CA LEU A 62 22.04 13.12 -7.22
C LEU A 62 22.36 13.44 -8.68
N LEU A 63 21.50 13.01 -9.62
CA LEU A 63 21.63 13.37 -11.02
C LEU A 63 21.52 14.89 -11.20
N ALA A 64 20.50 15.52 -10.63
CA ALA A 64 20.30 16.96 -10.72
C ALA A 64 21.48 17.74 -10.13
N LEU A 65 22.00 17.32 -8.97
CA LEU A 65 23.18 17.92 -8.35
C LEU A 65 24.44 17.74 -9.22
N GLY A 66 24.69 16.53 -9.70
CA GLY A 66 25.83 16.24 -10.57
C GLY A 66 25.79 17.04 -11.87
N LEU A 67 24.61 17.13 -12.49
CA LEU A 67 24.39 17.97 -13.67
C LEU A 67 24.58 19.45 -13.35
N ALA A 68 24.10 19.95 -12.21
CA ALA A 68 24.29 21.36 -11.81
C ALA A 68 25.78 21.70 -11.61
N ILE A 69 26.54 20.84 -10.92
CA ILE A 69 27.99 21.00 -10.74
C ILE A 69 28.69 21.02 -12.10
N TRP A 70 28.38 20.06 -12.97
CA TRP A 70 28.92 20.02 -14.33
C TRP A 70 28.57 21.29 -15.11
N TRP A 71 27.32 21.74 -15.05
CA TRP A 71 26.82 22.87 -15.81
C TRP A 71 27.53 24.17 -15.44
N LEU A 72 27.69 24.41 -14.14
CA LEU A 72 28.24 25.64 -13.58
C LEU A 72 29.77 25.68 -13.71
N ALA A 73 30.47 24.57 -13.48
CA ALA A 73 31.93 24.55 -13.38
C ALA A 73 32.65 23.97 -14.62
N PHE A 74 32.06 23.03 -15.36
CA PHE A 74 32.81 22.19 -16.31
C PHE A 74 32.28 22.18 -17.76
N SER A 75 31.08 22.72 -18.01
CA SER A 75 30.40 22.67 -19.32
C SER A 75 31.12 23.41 -20.46
N ARG A 76 31.95 24.41 -20.14
CA ARG A 76 32.57 25.37 -21.08
C ARG A 76 31.56 26.16 -21.93
N LEU A 77 30.28 26.12 -21.59
CA LEU A 77 29.26 26.94 -22.25
C LEU A 77 29.44 28.44 -21.90
N PRO A 78 28.97 29.36 -22.74
CA PRO A 78 28.86 30.77 -22.37
C PRO A 78 28.02 30.93 -21.11
N TRP A 79 28.39 31.87 -20.22
CA TRP A 79 27.71 32.09 -18.93
C TRP A 79 26.19 32.26 -19.07
N PHE A 80 25.76 33.02 -20.10
CA PHE A 80 24.33 33.20 -20.36
C PHE A 80 23.62 31.88 -20.65
N ASP A 81 24.19 31.01 -21.49
CA ASP A 81 23.60 29.71 -21.81
C ASP A 81 23.65 28.76 -20.59
N ARG A 82 24.58 29.00 -19.65
CA ARG A 82 24.60 28.28 -18.36
C ARG A 82 23.39 28.62 -17.51
N VAL A 83 23.21 29.90 -17.24
CA VAL A 83 22.10 30.40 -16.41
C VAL A 83 20.75 30.13 -17.08
N TRP A 84 20.68 30.25 -18.41
CA TRP A 84 19.45 30.07 -19.16
C TRP A 84 18.89 28.64 -19.05
N ALA A 85 19.73 27.62 -19.21
CA ALA A 85 19.29 26.23 -19.11
C ALA A 85 18.96 25.80 -17.67
N VAL A 86 19.74 26.27 -16.68
CA VAL A 86 19.42 26.06 -15.26
C VAL A 86 18.11 26.76 -14.89
N GLY A 87 17.88 27.95 -15.43
CA GLY A 87 16.62 28.67 -15.30
C GLY A 87 15.43 27.85 -15.80
N TRP A 88 15.52 27.22 -16.97
CA TRP A 88 14.46 26.36 -17.50
C TRP A 88 14.28 25.04 -16.74
N LEU A 89 15.34 24.51 -16.14
CA LEU A 89 15.23 23.36 -15.25
C LEU A 89 14.49 23.72 -13.95
N ILE A 90 14.83 24.85 -13.33
CA ILE A 90 14.29 25.26 -12.02
C ILE A 90 12.93 25.96 -12.15
N LEU A 91 12.85 27.04 -12.95
CA LEU A 91 11.63 27.82 -13.12
C LEU A 91 10.59 27.05 -13.93
N GLY A 92 11.02 26.37 -15.00
CA GLY A 92 10.15 25.49 -15.78
C GLY A 92 9.61 24.33 -14.95
N GLY A 93 10.48 23.68 -14.16
CA GLY A 93 10.07 22.63 -13.22
C GLY A 93 9.13 23.15 -12.12
N GLY A 94 9.38 24.35 -11.58
CA GLY A 94 8.52 24.99 -10.59
C GLY A 94 7.13 25.33 -11.13
N LEU A 95 7.04 25.83 -12.37
CA LEU A 95 5.76 26.07 -13.05
C LEU A 95 5.03 24.77 -13.36
N ALA A 96 5.72 23.78 -13.94
CA ALA A 96 5.12 22.48 -14.24
C ALA A 96 4.63 21.78 -12.97
N LEU A 97 5.40 21.79 -11.88
CA LEU A 97 4.92 21.25 -10.60
C LEU A 97 3.64 21.95 -10.09
N ARG A 98 3.44 23.23 -10.42
CA ARG A 98 2.22 23.98 -10.08
C ARG A 98 1.03 23.64 -11.00
N LEU A 99 1.29 23.25 -12.25
CA LEU A 99 0.26 22.91 -13.24
C LEU A 99 -0.07 21.41 -13.27
N ALA A 100 0.86 20.58 -12.77
CA ALA A 100 0.75 19.14 -12.68
C ALA A 100 -0.51 18.75 -11.89
N HIS A 101 -1.10 17.64 -12.30
CA HIS A 101 -2.23 17.08 -11.59
C HIS A 101 -1.84 16.76 -10.13
N ALA A 102 -2.76 16.99 -9.18
CA ALA A 102 -2.50 16.83 -7.74
C ALA A 102 -1.94 15.44 -7.38
N SER A 103 -2.31 14.41 -8.15
CA SER A 103 -1.83 13.03 -7.98
C SER A 103 -0.33 12.84 -8.19
N VAL A 104 0.34 13.70 -8.97
CA VAL A 104 1.77 13.59 -9.24
C VAL A 104 2.56 14.02 -8.00
N GLY A 105 2.08 15.05 -7.30
CA GLY A 105 2.72 15.58 -6.09
C GLY A 105 4.20 15.94 -6.27
N VAL A 106 4.87 16.37 -5.20
CA VAL A 106 6.31 16.71 -5.28
C VAL A 106 7.15 15.45 -5.48
N MET A 107 6.82 14.37 -4.77
CA MET A 107 7.60 13.15 -4.79
C MET A 107 7.59 12.48 -6.18
N ALA A 108 6.42 12.22 -6.78
CA ALA A 108 6.40 11.58 -8.09
C ALA A 108 6.96 12.54 -9.17
N PHE A 109 6.79 13.85 -9.03
CA PHE A 109 7.41 14.82 -9.93
C PHE A 109 8.94 14.72 -9.91
N VAL A 110 9.57 14.63 -8.73
CA VAL A 110 11.02 14.43 -8.60
C VAL A 110 11.45 13.07 -9.16
N ILE A 111 10.68 12.01 -8.90
CA ILE A 111 11.03 10.65 -9.34
C ILE A 111 10.91 10.51 -10.86
N TYR A 112 9.92 11.13 -11.51
CA TYR A 112 9.58 10.87 -12.91
C TYR A 112 9.86 12.05 -13.84
N ALA A 113 9.44 13.25 -13.48
CA ALA A 113 9.53 14.42 -14.36
C ALA A 113 10.96 14.98 -14.42
N LEU A 114 11.61 15.15 -13.27
CA LEU A 114 12.94 15.76 -13.19
C LEU A 114 14.01 15.03 -14.03
N PRO A 115 14.15 13.69 -13.99
CA PRO A 115 15.13 12.98 -14.81
C PRO A 115 14.85 13.09 -16.31
N VAL A 116 13.57 13.09 -16.72
CA VAL A 116 13.16 13.22 -18.13
C VAL A 116 13.49 14.63 -18.64
N ALA A 117 13.13 15.67 -17.89
CA ALA A 117 13.43 17.05 -18.23
C ALA A 117 14.94 17.31 -18.28
N ALA A 118 15.69 16.84 -17.28
CA ALA A 118 17.15 16.94 -17.26
C ALA A 118 17.79 16.22 -18.46
N THR A 119 17.29 15.03 -18.82
CA THR A 119 17.73 14.29 -20.01
C THR A 119 17.45 15.09 -21.29
N ALA A 120 16.23 15.59 -21.47
CA ALA A 120 15.82 16.35 -22.65
C ALA A 120 16.67 17.62 -22.83
N ILE A 121 16.91 18.36 -21.75
CA ILE A 121 17.73 19.59 -21.75
C ILE A 121 19.18 19.28 -22.15
N VAL A 122 19.80 18.24 -21.57
CA VAL A 122 21.19 17.87 -21.90
C VAL A 122 21.30 17.34 -23.33
N LEU A 123 20.38 16.48 -23.76
CA LEU A 123 20.36 15.95 -25.13
C LEU A 123 20.15 17.05 -26.17
N TRP A 124 19.25 18.01 -25.90
CA TRP A 124 19.06 19.15 -26.78
C TRP A 124 20.35 19.96 -26.94
N GLN A 125 21.05 20.26 -25.84
CA GLN A 125 22.32 20.98 -25.90
C GLN A 125 23.39 20.21 -26.69
N PHE A 126 23.36 18.88 -26.66
CA PHE A 126 24.22 18.05 -27.48
C PHE A 126 23.85 18.07 -28.96
N LEU A 127 22.56 18.05 -29.31
CA LEU A 127 22.13 18.08 -30.70
C LEU A 127 22.32 19.47 -31.34
N ALA A 128 22.03 20.53 -30.58
CA ALA A 128 22.02 21.90 -31.06
C ALA A 128 23.35 22.65 -30.85
N TRP A 129 24.43 21.98 -30.40
CA TRP A 129 25.67 22.67 -30.04
C TRP A 129 26.35 23.43 -31.20
N ARG A 130 26.12 22.97 -32.44
CA ARG A 130 26.61 23.62 -33.67
C ARG A 130 25.62 24.60 -34.29
N TRP A 131 24.42 24.72 -33.74
CA TRP A 131 23.37 25.56 -34.30
C TRP A 131 23.59 27.05 -33.97
N PRO A 132 22.98 27.97 -34.74
CA PRO A 132 22.91 29.38 -34.36
C PRO A 132 22.32 29.55 -32.95
N ALA A 133 22.92 30.40 -32.12
CA ALA A 133 22.54 30.52 -30.71
C ALA A 133 21.05 30.85 -30.49
N GLY A 134 20.43 31.65 -31.36
CA GLY A 134 18.99 31.93 -31.30
C GLY A 134 18.15 30.66 -31.45
N LEU A 135 18.42 29.86 -32.48
CA LEU A 135 17.71 28.60 -32.75
C LEU A 135 17.97 27.56 -31.67
N ALA A 136 19.23 27.44 -31.21
CA ALA A 136 19.58 26.53 -30.12
C ALA A 136 18.84 26.88 -28.82
N ARG A 137 18.68 28.18 -28.51
CA ARG A 137 17.92 28.63 -27.33
C ARG A 137 16.42 28.39 -27.48
N ILE A 138 15.84 28.68 -28.64
CA ILE A 138 14.41 28.44 -28.89
C ILE A 138 14.09 26.95 -28.74
N GLY A 139 14.89 26.08 -29.35
CA GLY A 139 14.65 24.65 -29.23
C GLY A 139 14.96 24.09 -27.84
N LEU A 140 15.82 24.76 -27.04
CA LEU A 140 16.01 24.40 -25.63
C LEU A 140 14.74 24.68 -24.83
N VAL A 141 14.13 25.85 -25.06
CA VAL A 141 12.83 26.20 -24.49
C VAL A 141 11.79 25.16 -24.92
N ALA A 142 11.72 24.84 -26.20
CA ALA A 142 10.78 23.84 -26.71
C ALA A 142 10.99 22.46 -26.07
N ALA A 143 12.24 21.99 -25.98
CA ALA A 143 12.58 20.71 -25.34
C ALA A 143 12.20 20.69 -23.85
N ALA A 144 12.48 21.78 -23.12
CA ALA A 144 12.09 21.91 -21.73
C ALA A 144 10.57 21.95 -21.55
N VAL A 145 9.86 22.75 -22.36
CA VAL A 145 8.39 22.85 -22.35
C VAL A 145 7.75 21.51 -22.68
N LEU A 146 8.25 20.76 -23.67
CA LEU A 146 7.71 19.44 -24.00
C LEU A 146 7.98 18.42 -22.90
N ALA A 147 9.19 18.41 -22.33
CA ALA A 147 9.56 17.45 -21.31
C ALA A 147 8.82 17.68 -19.99
N TRP A 148 8.68 18.94 -19.56
CA TRP A 148 7.89 19.30 -18.39
C TRP A 148 6.39 19.19 -18.67
N GLY A 149 5.93 19.75 -19.78
CA GLY A 149 4.51 19.82 -20.16
C GLY A 149 3.87 18.45 -20.37
N TYR A 150 4.62 17.42 -20.74
CA TYR A 150 4.11 16.04 -20.74
C TYR A 150 3.51 15.65 -19.37
N PHE A 151 4.19 16.01 -18.27
CA PHE A 151 3.73 15.70 -16.91
C PHE A 151 2.56 16.58 -16.45
N ASP A 152 2.27 17.68 -17.16
CA ASP A 152 1.08 18.50 -16.95
C ASP A 152 -0.16 17.90 -17.63
N LEU A 153 0.03 16.98 -18.59
CA LEU A 153 -1.05 16.32 -19.35
C LEU A 153 -1.47 14.97 -18.76
N VAL A 154 -0.62 14.37 -17.92
CA VAL A 154 -0.86 13.05 -17.32
C VAL A 154 -1.21 13.17 -15.84
N ARG A 155 -1.90 12.16 -15.33
CA ARG A 155 -2.09 11.91 -13.90
C ARG A 155 -1.54 10.55 -13.53
N LEU A 156 -1.29 10.40 -12.23
CA LEU A 156 -0.82 9.16 -11.63
C LEU A 156 -2.01 8.43 -10.99
N GLU A 157 -2.30 7.21 -11.44
CA GLU A 157 -3.38 6.35 -10.89
C GLU A 157 -2.93 5.55 -9.66
N GLY A 158 -1.65 5.64 -9.31
CA GLY A 158 -1.02 4.97 -8.18
C GLY A 158 0.19 4.13 -8.60
N MET A 159 0.72 3.39 -7.63
CA MET A 159 1.84 2.47 -7.82
C MET A 159 1.45 1.04 -7.45
N GLU A 160 1.95 0.06 -8.20
CA GLU A 160 2.01 -1.36 -7.82
C GLU A 160 3.01 -1.55 -6.65
N GLY A 161 2.98 -2.70 -5.96
CA GLY A 161 3.84 -2.96 -4.82
C GLY A 161 5.33 -3.00 -5.16
N ASN A 162 5.68 -3.14 -6.43
CA ASN A 162 7.04 -3.04 -6.97
C ASN A 162 7.44 -1.61 -7.39
N PHE A 163 6.63 -0.61 -7.04
CA PHE A 163 6.79 0.80 -7.39
C PHE A 163 6.66 1.14 -8.88
N ARG A 164 6.09 0.25 -9.71
CA ARG A 164 5.67 0.60 -11.07
C ARG A 164 4.46 1.51 -11.02
N THR A 165 4.44 2.52 -11.87
CA THR A 165 3.39 3.54 -11.91
C THR A 165 2.42 3.27 -13.06
N ALA A 166 1.14 3.48 -12.79
CA ALA A 166 0.11 3.58 -13.81
C ALA A 166 -0.14 5.07 -14.13
N TRP A 167 0.04 5.44 -15.39
CA TRP A 167 -0.22 6.79 -15.89
C TRP A 167 -1.46 6.78 -16.76
N SER A 168 -2.26 7.82 -16.64
CA SER A 168 -3.40 8.07 -17.52
C SER A 168 -3.42 9.53 -17.94
N TRP A 169 -4.13 9.81 -19.02
CA TRP A 169 -4.40 11.20 -19.40
C TRP A 169 -5.28 11.86 -18.34
N ARG A 170 -4.95 13.09 -17.94
CA ARG A 170 -5.65 13.75 -16.82
C ARG A 170 -7.13 14.02 -17.06
N TRP A 171 -7.59 13.95 -18.31
CA TRP A 171 -8.98 14.12 -18.72
C TRP A 171 -9.76 12.81 -18.86
N ASN A 172 -9.11 11.65 -18.74
CA ASN A 172 -9.84 10.39 -18.65
C ASN A 172 -10.58 10.36 -17.30
N PRO A 173 -11.83 9.88 -17.22
CA PRO A 173 -12.49 9.76 -15.93
C PRO A 173 -11.73 8.75 -15.04
N THR A 174 -11.60 9.03 -13.75
CA THR A 174 -11.05 8.09 -12.75
C THR A 174 -12.01 6.92 -12.54
N ALA A 175 -11.51 5.80 -12.04
CA ALA A 175 -12.36 4.70 -11.61
C ALA A 175 -13.39 5.15 -10.55
N GLU A 176 -13.01 6.06 -9.65
CA GLU A 176 -13.89 6.68 -8.66
C GLU A 176 -14.99 7.53 -9.31
N GLU A 177 -14.66 8.40 -10.27
CA GLU A 177 -15.64 9.22 -11.00
C GLU A 177 -16.64 8.36 -11.78
N VAL A 178 -16.14 7.31 -12.45
CA VAL A 178 -17.00 6.34 -13.14
C VAL A 178 -17.89 5.60 -12.13
N TYR A 179 -17.34 5.19 -10.99
CA TYR A 179 -18.10 4.54 -9.92
C TYR A 179 -19.23 5.45 -9.41
N LEU A 180 -18.91 6.68 -9.00
CA LEU A 180 -19.86 7.66 -8.48
C LEU A 180 -20.96 7.98 -9.49
N ALA A 181 -20.63 8.10 -10.78
CA ALA A 181 -21.60 8.32 -11.84
C ALA A 181 -22.58 7.14 -12.02
N THR A 182 -22.18 5.93 -11.61
CA THR A 182 -23.01 4.71 -11.68
C THR A 182 -23.60 4.28 -10.36
N LEU A 183 -23.33 5.01 -9.27
CA LEU A 183 -23.79 4.66 -7.93
C LEU A 183 -25.32 4.83 -7.87
N PRO A 184 -26.09 3.77 -7.57
CA PRO A 184 -27.55 3.89 -7.47
C PRO A 184 -27.94 4.93 -6.42
N ALA A 185 -29.01 5.68 -6.64
CA ALA A 185 -29.49 6.69 -5.69
C ALA A 185 -29.71 6.12 -4.28
N LYS A 186 -30.22 4.89 -4.17
CA LYS A 186 -30.38 4.14 -2.91
C LYS A 186 -29.03 3.85 -2.21
N ALA A 187 -27.98 3.63 -2.99
CA ALA A 187 -26.65 3.42 -2.46
C ALA A 187 -26.02 4.73 -1.97
N ALA A 188 -26.39 5.87 -2.57
CA ALA A 188 -25.86 7.19 -2.25
C ALA A 188 -26.51 7.86 -1.01
N GLN A 189 -27.61 7.31 -0.50
CA GLN A 189 -28.34 7.89 0.64
C GLN A 189 -27.82 7.33 1.98
N PRO A 190 -27.65 8.19 3.00
CA PRO A 190 -27.46 7.76 4.39
C PRO A 190 -28.62 6.86 4.82
N ALA A 191 -28.34 5.88 5.69
CA ALA A 191 -29.34 4.94 6.20
C ALA A 191 -30.68 5.61 6.61
N GLU A 192 -31.74 5.40 5.82
CA GLU A 192 -33.11 5.51 6.31
C GLU A 192 -33.44 4.23 7.09
N ALA A 193 -34.09 4.38 8.25
CA ALA A 193 -34.38 3.28 9.16
C ALA A 193 -35.40 2.30 8.55
N ALA A 194 -34.92 1.37 7.73
CA ALA A 194 -35.71 0.20 7.35
C ALA A 194 -35.90 -0.68 8.59
N ALA A 195 -37.14 -1.10 8.85
CA ALA A 195 -37.45 -2.08 9.89
C ALA A 195 -36.73 -3.39 9.56
N VAL A 196 -35.90 -3.88 10.48
CA VAL A 196 -35.18 -5.15 10.33
C VAL A 196 -35.79 -6.17 11.28
N ASP A 197 -36.22 -7.32 10.73
CA ASP A 197 -37.05 -8.31 11.43
C ASP A 197 -36.29 -9.22 12.41
N SER A 198 -34.96 -9.12 12.56
CA SER A 198 -34.20 -9.77 13.64
C SER A 198 -32.75 -9.24 13.69
N PRO A 199 -32.11 -9.20 14.89
CA PRO A 199 -30.69 -8.86 14.99
C PRO A 199 -29.83 -9.90 14.26
N LEU A 200 -28.85 -9.43 13.49
CA LEU A 200 -27.84 -10.30 12.87
C LEU A 200 -27.04 -10.99 13.97
N GLU A 201 -26.84 -12.30 13.84
CA GLU A 201 -25.99 -13.10 14.72
C GLU A 201 -24.93 -13.84 13.91
N ALA A 202 -23.71 -13.90 14.44
CA ALA A 202 -22.61 -14.58 13.78
C ALA A 202 -22.60 -16.07 14.12
N THR A 203 -22.37 -16.89 13.10
CA THR A 203 -22.26 -18.34 13.16
C THR A 203 -20.85 -18.81 12.80
N ALA A 204 -20.57 -20.10 12.95
CA ALA A 204 -19.27 -20.68 12.57
C ALA A 204 -18.99 -20.61 11.05
N ALA A 205 -20.01 -20.39 10.21
CA ALA A 205 -19.87 -20.27 8.77
C ALA A 205 -19.53 -18.85 8.29
N ASP A 206 -19.54 -17.88 9.22
CA ASP A 206 -19.34 -16.47 8.95
C ASP A 206 -17.87 -16.04 9.06
N TRP A 207 -17.58 -14.84 8.57
CA TRP A 207 -16.26 -14.22 8.56
C TRP A 207 -16.35 -12.81 9.18
N PRO A 208 -16.56 -12.70 10.50
CA PRO A 208 -17.03 -11.47 11.12
C PRO A 208 -15.98 -10.37 11.24
N GLU A 209 -14.69 -10.69 11.12
CA GLU A 209 -13.61 -9.72 11.35
C GLU A 209 -12.42 -9.93 10.40
N PHE A 210 -11.47 -8.98 10.42
CA PHE A 210 -10.27 -9.04 9.58
C PHE A 210 -9.53 -10.36 9.73
N ARG A 211 -9.24 -11.02 8.60
CA ARG A 211 -8.62 -12.35 8.54
C ARG A 211 -9.41 -13.46 9.27
N GLY A 212 -10.71 -13.28 9.45
CA GLY A 212 -11.64 -14.32 9.91
C GLY A 212 -11.81 -14.33 11.42
N PRO A 213 -12.64 -15.25 11.96
CA PRO A 213 -13.04 -15.25 13.37
C PRO A 213 -11.89 -15.42 14.37
N GLN A 214 -10.72 -15.87 13.91
CA GLN A 214 -9.49 -15.99 14.71
C GLN A 214 -8.37 -15.05 14.23
N ARG A 215 -8.63 -14.21 13.22
CA ARG A 215 -7.68 -13.25 12.61
C ARG A 215 -6.41 -13.86 12.03
N ASP A 216 -6.47 -15.13 11.63
CA ASP A 216 -5.34 -15.92 11.16
C ASP A 216 -5.37 -16.24 9.65
N GLY A 217 -6.45 -15.86 8.95
CA GLY A 217 -6.62 -16.13 7.52
C GLY A 217 -6.88 -17.61 7.23
N VAL A 218 -7.46 -18.34 8.18
CA VAL A 218 -7.71 -19.78 8.07
C VAL A 218 -9.20 -20.10 8.13
N VAL A 219 -9.69 -20.75 7.08
CA VAL A 219 -11.02 -21.37 6.99
C VAL A 219 -10.93 -22.79 7.54
N ARG A 220 -11.83 -23.14 8.46
CA ARG A 220 -11.91 -24.43 9.14
C ARG A 220 -13.30 -25.02 8.99
N GLY A 221 -13.41 -26.35 8.98
CA GLY A 221 -14.70 -27.05 8.88
C GLY A 221 -15.36 -26.89 7.50
N VAL A 222 -14.59 -26.52 6.48
CA VAL A 222 -15.09 -26.31 5.11
C VAL A 222 -14.17 -27.04 4.14
N ARG A 223 -14.78 -27.78 3.23
CA ARG A 223 -14.12 -28.39 2.09
C ARG A 223 -14.69 -27.82 0.80
N ILE A 224 -13.83 -27.53 -0.17
CA ILE A 224 -14.18 -27.00 -1.48
C ILE A 224 -13.70 -27.93 -2.59
N ALA A 225 -14.41 -27.93 -3.73
CA ALA A 225 -13.95 -28.61 -4.93
C ALA A 225 -12.60 -28.03 -5.36
N ALA A 226 -11.58 -28.89 -5.48
CA ALA A 226 -10.23 -28.50 -5.87
C ALA A 226 -10.02 -28.49 -7.40
N ASP A 227 -10.85 -29.22 -8.14
CA ASP A 227 -10.87 -29.21 -9.60
C ASP A 227 -11.86 -28.15 -10.12
N TRP A 228 -11.36 -26.94 -10.32
CA TRP A 228 -12.15 -25.85 -10.89
C TRP A 228 -12.32 -25.94 -12.42
N GLN A 229 -11.76 -26.94 -13.09
CA GLN A 229 -12.14 -27.22 -14.48
C GLN A 229 -13.47 -27.97 -14.52
N ALA A 230 -13.65 -28.93 -13.62
CA ALA A 230 -14.91 -29.68 -13.48
C ALA A 230 -15.99 -28.88 -12.72
N SER A 231 -15.60 -28.15 -11.67
CA SER A 231 -16.51 -27.38 -10.80
C SER A 231 -16.01 -25.94 -10.65
N PRO A 232 -16.08 -25.11 -11.71
CA PRO A 232 -15.59 -23.74 -11.65
C PRO A 232 -16.38 -22.91 -10.63
N PRO A 233 -15.71 -22.01 -9.87
CA PRO A 233 -16.41 -21.02 -9.08
C PRO A 233 -17.38 -20.21 -9.95
N LYS A 234 -18.64 -20.13 -9.54
CA LYS A 234 -19.70 -19.45 -10.29
C LYS A 234 -19.79 -18.00 -9.84
N GLU A 235 -19.57 -17.05 -10.74
CA GLU A 235 -19.82 -15.63 -10.46
C GLU A 235 -21.29 -15.42 -10.09
N LEU A 236 -21.54 -14.89 -8.88
CA LEU A 236 -22.87 -14.48 -8.43
C LEU A 236 -23.12 -13.02 -8.80
N TRP A 237 -22.12 -12.18 -8.57
CA TRP A 237 -22.13 -10.78 -8.94
C TRP A 237 -20.72 -10.23 -9.03
N LYS A 238 -20.57 -9.20 -9.86
CA LYS A 238 -19.37 -8.38 -10.01
C LYS A 238 -19.79 -6.94 -10.27
N LYS A 239 -19.21 -5.98 -9.55
CA LYS A 239 -19.56 -4.56 -9.65
C LYS A 239 -18.41 -3.63 -9.30
N ARG A 240 -18.56 -2.36 -9.66
CA ARG A 240 -17.63 -1.30 -9.27
C ARG A 240 -17.74 -0.99 -7.77
N VAL A 241 -16.63 -0.57 -7.20
CA VAL A 241 -16.50 -0.13 -5.80
C VAL A 241 -15.67 1.15 -5.76
N GLY A 242 -15.90 1.98 -4.75
CA GLY A 242 -15.04 3.12 -4.48
C GLY A 242 -13.63 2.69 -4.03
N PRO A 243 -12.62 3.57 -4.17
CA PRO A 243 -11.26 3.28 -3.72
C PRO A 243 -11.17 2.84 -2.26
N GLY A 244 -10.30 1.88 -1.95
CA GLY A 244 -10.06 1.43 -0.59
C GLY A 244 -9.42 0.03 -0.52
N TRP A 245 -8.71 -0.23 0.57
CA TRP A 245 -7.99 -1.50 0.79
C TRP A 245 -8.60 -2.37 1.89
N SER A 246 -9.80 -2.02 2.37
CA SER A 246 -10.61 -2.85 3.26
C SER A 246 -10.90 -4.23 2.63
N SER A 247 -10.84 -5.31 3.41
CA SER A 247 -11.43 -6.61 3.04
C SER A 247 -12.94 -6.61 3.36
N PHE A 248 -13.56 -7.78 3.41
CA PHE A 248 -14.95 -7.96 3.82
C PHE A 248 -15.04 -8.53 5.24
N ALA A 249 -16.08 -8.13 5.97
CA ALA A 249 -16.67 -8.95 7.02
C ALA A 249 -17.98 -9.53 6.48
N VAL A 250 -18.25 -10.82 6.71
CA VAL A 250 -19.45 -11.52 6.22
C VAL A 250 -20.19 -12.12 7.41
N VAL A 251 -21.47 -11.81 7.54
CA VAL A 251 -22.35 -12.35 8.60
C VAL A 251 -23.73 -12.62 8.03
N GLY A 252 -24.15 -13.89 8.07
CA GLY A 252 -25.43 -14.32 7.53
C GLY A 252 -25.56 -14.02 6.04
N ASP A 253 -26.48 -13.13 5.70
CA ASP A 253 -26.77 -12.69 4.33
C ASP A 253 -26.21 -11.28 4.02
N ARG A 254 -25.27 -10.79 4.84
CA ARG A 254 -24.64 -9.46 4.70
C ARG A 254 -23.13 -9.55 4.50
N ALA A 255 -22.62 -8.65 3.67
CA ALA A 255 -21.20 -8.37 3.52
C ALA A 255 -20.93 -6.89 3.83
N PHE A 256 -19.96 -6.62 4.70
CA PHE A 256 -19.57 -5.28 5.15
C PHE A 256 -18.17 -4.94 4.66
N THR A 257 -17.96 -3.73 4.17
CA THR A 257 -16.64 -3.25 3.74
C THR A 257 -16.56 -1.72 3.81
N GLN A 258 -15.40 -1.14 3.48
CA GLN A 258 -15.23 0.33 3.43
C GLN A 258 -14.71 0.82 2.08
N GLU A 259 -15.13 2.01 1.65
CA GLU A 259 -14.72 2.62 0.38
C GLU A 259 -14.71 4.15 0.47
N GLN A 260 -14.04 4.82 -0.47
CA GLN A 260 -14.10 6.27 -0.65
C GLN A 260 -15.19 6.62 -1.67
N ARG A 261 -15.97 7.66 -1.36
CA ARG A 261 -16.99 8.26 -2.23
C ARG A 261 -16.80 9.76 -2.32
N GLY A 262 -15.91 10.21 -3.21
CA GLY A 262 -15.59 11.64 -3.30
C GLY A 262 -15.02 12.14 -1.98
N GLU A 263 -15.65 13.12 -1.35
CA GLU A 263 -15.19 13.68 -0.07
C GLU A 263 -15.59 12.88 1.18
N GLU A 264 -16.16 11.68 0.99
CA GLU A 264 -16.67 10.87 2.10
C GLU A 264 -16.03 9.48 2.20
N GLU A 265 -15.60 9.08 3.39
CA GLU A 265 -15.29 7.69 3.72
C GLU A 265 -16.60 6.98 4.06
N ALA A 266 -16.83 5.82 3.45
CA ALA A 266 -18.08 5.08 3.59
C ALA A 266 -17.86 3.69 4.19
N VAL A 267 -18.69 3.33 5.17
CA VAL A 267 -18.90 1.94 5.59
C VAL A 267 -20.14 1.44 4.87
N VAL A 268 -20.01 0.36 4.11
CA VAL A 268 -21.10 -0.14 3.25
C VAL A 268 -21.49 -1.55 3.63
N CYS A 269 -22.80 -1.81 3.56
CA CYS A 269 -23.39 -3.11 3.74
C CYS A 269 -24.09 -3.55 2.46
N LEU A 270 -23.80 -4.77 2.03
CA LEU A 270 -24.29 -5.37 0.80
C LEU A 270 -25.02 -6.68 1.12
N ALA A 271 -26.05 -6.99 0.33
CA ALA A 271 -26.66 -8.31 0.34
C ALA A 271 -25.65 -9.31 -0.24
N LEU A 272 -25.33 -10.36 0.51
CA LEU A 272 -24.27 -11.30 0.15
C LEU A 272 -24.52 -12.02 -1.19
N GLU A 273 -25.78 -12.36 -1.49
CA GLU A 273 -26.16 -13.13 -2.69
C GLU A 273 -26.17 -12.31 -3.98
N THR A 274 -26.41 -10.99 -3.90
CA THR A 274 -26.65 -10.13 -5.07
C THR A 274 -25.65 -8.97 -5.17
N GLY A 275 -24.95 -8.67 -4.09
CA GLY A 275 -24.09 -7.50 -3.94
C GLY A 275 -24.87 -6.19 -3.88
N GLU A 276 -26.21 -6.21 -3.84
CA GLU A 276 -27.01 -5.00 -3.81
C GLU A 276 -26.82 -4.25 -2.50
N PRO A 277 -26.76 -2.90 -2.55
CA PRO A 277 -26.57 -2.08 -1.36
C PRO A 277 -27.78 -2.22 -0.43
N VAL A 278 -27.50 -2.55 0.83
CA VAL A 278 -28.48 -2.57 1.93
C VAL A 278 -28.50 -1.21 2.61
N TRP A 279 -27.33 -0.74 3.06
CA TRP A 279 -27.15 0.59 3.65
C TRP A 279 -25.71 1.08 3.45
N ALA A 280 -25.51 2.39 3.58
CA ALA A 280 -24.20 3.02 3.70
C ALA A 280 -24.20 4.06 4.84
N HIS A 281 -23.11 4.09 5.61
CA HIS A 281 -22.80 5.17 6.56
C HIS A 281 -21.66 6.00 5.97
N LEU A 282 -21.82 7.33 5.95
CA LEU A 282 -20.89 8.27 5.32
C LEU A 282 -20.30 9.19 6.39
N ASP A 283 -18.98 9.33 6.39
CA ASP A 283 -18.26 10.35 7.16
C ASP A 283 -17.59 11.33 6.21
N GLN A 284 -17.74 12.63 6.49
CA GLN A 284 -17.07 13.71 5.78
C GLN A 284 -15.56 13.65 6.03
N ALA A 285 -14.88 12.88 5.21
CA ALA A 285 -13.47 12.54 5.31
C ALA A 285 -12.95 12.04 3.95
N ARG A 286 -11.78 12.53 3.55
CA ARG A 286 -11.06 11.99 2.39
C ARG A 286 -9.62 11.72 2.77
N PHE A 287 -9.19 10.48 2.59
CA PHE A 287 -7.79 10.10 2.69
C PHE A 287 -7.25 9.81 1.28
N TRP A 288 -6.07 10.33 0.98
CA TRP A 288 -5.38 10.06 -0.28
C TRP A 288 -3.87 10.14 -0.11
N GLU A 289 -3.15 9.23 -0.75
CA GLU A 289 -1.72 9.34 -0.99
C GLU A 289 -1.35 8.71 -2.35
N ALA A 290 -0.12 8.97 -2.83
CA ALA A 290 0.27 8.75 -4.22
C ALA A 290 0.54 7.29 -4.62
N VAL A 291 0.76 6.38 -3.66
CA VAL A 291 1.16 4.99 -3.89
C VAL A 291 -0.07 4.08 -3.95
N ALA A 292 -0.82 4.03 -2.85
CA ALA A 292 -1.99 3.19 -2.66
C ALA A 292 -3.30 3.91 -3.05
N GLY A 293 -3.32 5.23 -3.25
CA GLY A 293 -4.49 5.97 -3.74
C GLY A 293 -5.47 6.35 -2.62
N ALA A 294 -6.74 6.58 -2.96
CA ALA A 294 -7.73 7.04 -1.99
C ALA A 294 -8.26 5.94 -1.07
N GLY A 295 -8.86 6.36 0.05
CA GLY A 295 -9.82 5.57 0.81
C GLY A 295 -9.30 4.76 2.00
N PRO A 296 -10.23 4.16 2.74
CA PRO A 296 -9.97 3.46 4.00
C PRO A 296 -9.14 2.18 3.81
N ARG A 297 -8.36 1.82 4.83
CA ARG A 297 -7.43 0.67 4.80
C ARG A 297 -7.85 -0.48 5.70
N ALA A 298 -8.49 -0.17 6.82
CA ALA A 298 -8.95 -1.15 7.79
C ALA A 298 -10.18 -1.92 7.30
N THR A 299 -10.36 -3.14 7.79
CA THR A 299 -11.57 -3.94 7.55
C THR A 299 -12.53 -3.81 8.74
N PRO A 300 -13.85 -3.64 8.53
CA PRO A 300 -14.81 -3.62 9.62
C PRO A 300 -14.84 -4.92 10.43
N THR A 301 -15.22 -4.81 11.69
CA THR A 301 -15.42 -5.95 12.60
C THR A 301 -16.86 -5.99 13.06
N PHE A 302 -17.51 -7.13 12.87
CA PHE A 302 -18.81 -7.42 13.45
C PHE A 302 -18.65 -8.00 14.86
N HIS A 303 -19.39 -7.47 15.82
CA HIS A 303 -19.50 -8.05 17.16
C HIS A 303 -20.84 -7.69 17.80
N ALA A 304 -21.60 -8.71 18.22
CA ALA A 304 -22.88 -8.56 18.95
C ALA A 304 -23.86 -7.57 18.29
N GLY A 305 -24.15 -7.77 17.00
CA GLY A 305 -25.11 -6.93 16.25
C GLY A 305 -24.58 -5.55 15.86
N ARG A 306 -23.28 -5.27 16.04
CA ARG A 306 -22.65 -3.99 15.73
C ARG A 306 -21.48 -4.14 14.78
N ILE A 307 -21.24 -3.10 13.98
CA ILE A 307 -20.07 -2.96 13.11
C ILE A 307 -19.15 -1.89 13.67
N TYR A 308 -17.89 -2.26 13.88
CA TYR A 308 -16.82 -1.36 14.28
C TYR A 308 -15.91 -1.13 13.07
N ALA A 309 -15.76 0.12 12.64
CA ALA A 309 -15.03 0.44 11.42
C ALA A 309 -14.13 1.66 11.64
N LEU A 310 -12.88 1.56 11.21
CA LEU A 310 -11.89 2.63 11.27
C LEU A 310 -11.61 3.17 9.86
N GLY A 311 -11.92 4.44 9.63
CA GLY A 311 -11.51 5.17 8.42
C GLY A 311 -10.01 5.47 8.41
N ALA A 312 -9.43 5.68 7.23
CA ALA A 312 -8.01 6.04 7.10
C ALA A 312 -7.72 7.45 7.64
N SER A 313 -8.75 8.30 7.74
CA SER A 313 -8.69 9.62 8.38
C SER A 313 -8.66 9.58 9.92
N GLY A 314 -9.05 8.46 10.53
CA GLY A 314 -9.07 8.29 11.99
C GLY A 314 -10.46 8.26 12.64
N LYS A 315 -11.54 8.33 11.85
CA LYS A 315 -12.90 8.11 12.36
C LYS A 315 -13.12 6.65 12.72
N LEU A 316 -13.27 6.36 14.00
CA LEU A 316 -13.68 5.06 14.53
C LEU A 316 -15.18 5.08 14.81
N ASN A 317 -15.95 4.33 14.05
CA ASN A 317 -17.40 4.24 14.21
C ASN A 317 -17.81 2.93 14.85
N CYS A 318 -18.88 3.01 15.64
CA CYS A 318 -19.72 1.87 16.00
C CYS A 318 -21.11 2.09 15.42
N LEU A 319 -21.54 1.17 14.56
CA LEU A 319 -22.79 1.22 13.82
C LEU A 319 -23.65 0.02 14.20
N GLU A 320 -24.96 0.17 14.17
CA GLU A 320 -25.88 -0.97 14.17
C GLU A 320 -25.68 -1.78 12.87
N ALA A 321 -25.39 -3.07 12.97
CA ALA A 321 -25.08 -3.89 11.79
C ALA A 321 -26.28 -4.02 10.84
N ALA A 322 -27.48 -4.00 11.39
CA ALA A 322 -28.73 -4.17 10.67
C ALA A 322 -29.06 -2.97 9.76
N SER A 323 -28.85 -1.75 10.26
CA SER A 323 -29.30 -0.51 9.60
C SER A 323 -28.17 0.42 9.16
N GLY A 324 -26.96 0.29 9.71
CA GLY A 324 -25.88 1.25 9.52
C GLY A 324 -25.99 2.49 10.39
N LYS A 325 -27.03 2.59 11.24
CA LYS A 325 -27.20 3.73 12.14
C LYS A 325 -26.01 3.85 13.09
N ARG A 326 -25.42 5.04 13.16
CA ARG A 326 -24.35 5.35 14.10
C ARG A 326 -24.84 5.26 15.55
N ILE A 327 -24.16 4.44 16.34
CA ILE A 327 -24.30 4.34 17.80
C ILE A 327 -23.37 5.37 18.45
N TRP A 328 -22.08 5.34 18.08
CA TRP A 328 -21.08 6.32 18.51
C TRP A 328 -19.96 6.47 17.47
N THR A 329 -19.21 7.56 17.55
CA THR A 329 -17.99 7.79 16.75
C THR A 329 -16.90 8.45 17.60
N ARG A 330 -15.64 8.14 17.30
CA ARG A 330 -14.44 8.73 17.90
C ARG A 330 -13.44 9.11 16.82
N ASP A 331 -12.56 10.04 17.17
CA ASP A 331 -11.46 10.46 16.31
C ASP A 331 -10.15 10.06 16.97
N ILE A 332 -9.54 8.99 16.46
CA ILE A 332 -8.34 8.42 17.08
C ILE A 332 -7.12 9.32 16.93
N ALA A 333 -7.10 10.19 15.92
CA ALA A 333 -6.03 11.17 15.74
C ALA A 333 -6.11 12.24 16.84
N VAL A 334 -7.32 12.70 17.17
CA VAL A 334 -7.55 13.63 18.28
C VAL A 334 -7.23 12.97 19.62
N ASP A 335 -7.74 11.76 19.87
CA ASP A 335 -7.58 11.09 21.16
C ASP A 335 -6.11 10.73 21.46
N SER A 336 -5.37 10.28 20.43
CA SER A 336 -3.96 9.91 20.58
C SER A 336 -3.00 11.09 20.44
N GLY A 337 -3.38 12.15 19.72
CA GLY A 337 -2.48 13.20 19.24
C GLY A 337 -1.62 12.79 18.04
N ALA A 338 -1.88 11.61 17.45
CA ALA A 338 -1.21 11.18 16.22
C ALA A 338 -1.68 12.00 15.02
N LYS A 339 -0.78 12.18 14.05
CA LYS A 339 -1.16 12.57 12.70
C LYS A 339 -1.51 11.31 11.90
N PRO A 340 -2.42 11.37 10.92
CA PRO A 340 -2.61 10.29 9.96
C PRO A 340 -1.26 9.82 9.41
N PRO A 341 -0.91 8.54 9.57
CA PRO A 341 0.33 8.00 9.01
C PRO A 341 0.35 8.12 7.49
N MET A 342 1.52 7.93 6.86
CA MET A 342 1.67 8.12 5.41
C MET A 342 0.68 7.29 4.58
N TRP A 343 0.28 6.10 5.03
CA TRP A 343 -0.69 5.23 4.35
C TRP A 343 -2.08 5.24 5.01
N GLY A 344 -2.32 6.17 5.93
CA GLY A 344 -3.55 6.30 6.71
C GLY A 344 -3.59 5.33 7.90
N PHE A 345 -4.60 5.48 8.75
CA PHE A 345 -4.85 4.49 9.80
C PHE A 345 -5.36 3.17 9.18
N ALA A 346 -4.72 2.06 9.52
CA ALA A 346 -4.97 0.75 8.89
C ALA A 346 -5.39 -0.35 9.88
N SER A 347 -5.51 -0.02 11.16
CA SER A 347 -5.82 -0.99 12.21
C SER A 347 -7.28 -1.44 12.12
N SER A 348 -7.51 -2.66 11.67
CA SER A 348 -8.84 -3.29 11.71
C SER A 348 -9.27 -3.49 13.17
N PRO A 349 -10.40 -2.91 13.61
CA PRO A 349 -10.79 -2.93 15.03
C PRO A 349 -10.83 -4.34 15.62
N LEU A 350 -10.35 -4.51 16.85
CA LEU A 350 -10.44 -5.76 17.60
C LEU A 350 -11.43 -5.59 18.74
N VAL A 351 -12.51 -6.38 18.75
CA VAL A 351 -13.46 -6.39 19.87
C VAL A 351 -13.23 -7.62 20.74
N ILE A 352 -12.98 -7.40 22.02
CA ILE A 352 -12.70 -8.44 23.01
C ILE A 352 -13.01 -7.92 24.41
N LYS A 353 -13.63 -8.74 25.27
CA LYS A 353 -13.91 -8.41 26.68
C LYS A 353 -14.59 -7.04 26.89
N GLY A 354 -15.52 -6.68 26.00
CA GLY A 354 -16.29 -5.44 26.10
C GLY A 354 -15.55 -4.16 25.66
N VAL A 355 -14.31 -4.27 25.16
CA VAL A 355 -13.58 -3.15 24.57
C VAL A 355 -13.36 -3.33 23.08
N VAL A 356 -13.24 -2.20 22.36
CA VAL A 356 -12.76 -2.15 20.98
C VAL A 356 -11.39 -1.49 20.94
N ILE A 357 -10.44 -2.16 20.30
CA ILE A 357 -9.02 -1.79 20.29
C ILE A 357 -8.59 -1.46 18.87
N VAL A 358 -7.88 -0.35 18.71
CA VAL A 358 -7.27 0.12 17.46
C VAL A 358 -5.88 0.67 17.73
N ILE A 359 -5.05 0.73 16.69
CA ILE A 359 -3.67 1.20 16.77
C ILE A 359 -3.52 2.50 16.00
N ALA A 360 -3.10 3.56 16.70
CA ALA A 360 -2.86 4.90 16.16
C ALA A 360 -1.36 5.18 15.89
N GLY A 361 -0.45 4.50 16.59
CA GLY A 361 1.00 4.68 16.39
C GLY A 361 1.53 6.04 16.86
N ALA A 362 0.93 6.67 17.88
CA ALA A 362 1.42 7.95 18.40
C ALA A 362 2.73 7.84 19.22
N GLY A 363 3.12 6.63 19.63
CA GLY A 363 4.15 6.42 20.66
C GLY A 363 3.72 6.95 22.03
N ASN A 364 4.68 7.14 22.94
CA ASN A 364 4.49 7.79 24.25
C ASN A 364 3.30 7.26 25.08
N GLY A 365 3.01 5.96 25.02
CA GLY A 365 1.88 5.36 25.74
C GLY A 365 0.51 5.57 25.09
N LYS A 366 0.46 6.05 23.84
CA LYS A 366 -0.76 6.30 23.06
C LYS A 366 -0.72 5.64 21.68
N SER A 367 0.10 4.61 21.52
CA SER A 367 0.17 3.83 20.29
C SER A 367 -1.09 2.99 20.08
N VAL A 368 -1.61 2.42 21.16
CA VAL A 368 -2.80 1.55 21.20
C VAL A 368 -3.89 2.28 21.97
N LEU A 369 -5.10 2.28 21.44
CA LEU A 369 -6.27 2.91 22.05
C LEU A 369 -7.34 1.84 22.24
N ALA A 370 -7.93 1.80 23.44
CA ALA A 370 -9.07 0.97 23.73
C ALA A 370 -10.23 1.81 24.22
N TYR A 371 -11.40 1.53 23.67
CA TYR A 371 -12.65 2.18 24.02
C TYR A 371 -13.65 1.15 24.52
N ASP A 372 -14.58 1.57 25.35
CA ASP A 372 -15.77 0.81 25.65
C ASP A 372 -16.51 0.47 24.34
N ALA A 373 -16.77 -0.81 24.09
CA ALA A 373 -17.40 -1.22 22.83
C ALA A 373 -18.86 -0.70 22.71
N GLY A 374 -19.55 -0.51 23.84
CA GLY A 374 -20.92 -0.03 23.87
C GLY A 374 -21.08 1.47 23.72
N THR A 375 -20.20 2.24 24.35
CA THR A 375 -20.34 3.69 24.50
C THR A 375 -19.30 4.50 23.74
N GLY A 376 -18.18 3.88 23.36
CA GLY A 376 -17.04 4.56 22.76
C GLY A 376 -16.23 5.40 23.76
N GLU A 377 -16.48 5.31 25.06
CA GLU A 377 -15.68 6.00 26.07
C GLU A 377 -14.25 5.43 26.14
N PRO A 378 -13.19 6.28 26.18
CA PRO A 378 -11.83 5.79 26.35
C PRO A 378 -11.69 4.96 27.63
N LYS A 379 -11.10 3.77 27.52
CA LYS A 379 -10.84 2.86 28.65
C LYS A 379 -9.38 2.87 29.05
N TRP A 380 -8.49 2.69 28.08
CA TRP A 380 -7.05 2.72 28.30
C TRP A 380 -6.31 3.09 27.02
N MET A 381 -5.08 3.56 27.18
CA MET A 381 -4.13 3.79 26.11
C MET A 381 -2.80 3.16 26.51
N GLY A 382 -2.03 2.69 25.53
CA GLY A 382 -0.74 2.06 25.81
C GLY A 382 0.17 1.98 24.60
N GLY A 383 1.23 1.20 24.73
CA GLY A 383 2.19 0.91 23.66
C GLY A 383 3.16 2.06 23.34
N SER A 384 4.33 1.66 22.87
CA SER A 384 5.48 2.54 22.65
C SER A 384 5.79 2.80 21.17
N GLY A 385 5.31 1.93 20.27
CA GLY A 385 5.59 2.01 18.85
C GLY A 385 4.99 3.22 18.14
N THR A 386 5.70 3.71 17.13
CA THR A 386 5.29 4.86 16.31
C THR A 386 4.97 4.49 14.86
N GLN A 387 5.49 3.37 14.37
CA GLN A 387 5.35 2.96 12.97
C GLN A 387 4.74 1.58 12.85
N THR A 388 3.44 1.55 12.57
CA THR A 388 2.68 0.32 12.38
C THR A 388 1.47 0.54 11.50
N TYR A 389 1.21 -0.44 10.65
CA TYR A 389 -0.01 -0.60 9.86
C TYR A 389 -0.71 -1.93 10.19
N SER A 390 -0.20 -2.63 11.21
CA SER A 390 -0.75 -3.89 11.68
C SER A 390 -2.09 -3.68 12.39
N SER A 391 -2.86 -4.77 12.45
CA SER A 391 -4.02 -4.86 13.32
C SER A 391 -3.69 -5.69 14.56
N ALA A 392 -4.32 -5.39 15.69
CA ALA A 392 -4.12 -6.14 16.93
C ALA A 392 -4.61 -7.60 16.78
N HIS A 393 -3.92 -8.55 17.41
CA HIS A 393 -4.28 -9.97 17.36
C HIS A 393 -4.68 -10.48 18.74
N ARG A 394 -5.85 -11.10 18.86
CA ARG A 394 -6.28 -11.80 20.09
C ARG A 394 -5.40 -13.04 20.30
N TRP A 395 -4.93 -13.29 21.51
CA TRP A 395 -4.13 -14.47 21.80
C TRP A 395 -4.52 -15.10 23.13
N ALA A 396 -4.62 -16.42 23.14
CA ALA A 396 -4.91 -17.21 24.32
C ALA A 396 -3.71 -18.08 24.67
N ILE A 397 -3.27 -18.03 25.91
CA ILE A 397 -2.23 -18.91 26.45
C ILE A 397 -2.64 -19.37 27.85
N GLY A 398 -2.96 -20.66 27.98
CA GLY A 398 -3.70 -21.17 29.12
C GLY A 398 -5.07 -20.48 29.24
N GLU A 399 -5.41 -19.99 30.42
CA GLU A 399 -6.66 -19.27 30.68
C GLU A 399 -6.55 -17.75 30.41
N ARG A 400 -5.34 -17.26 30.11
CA ARG A 400 -5.08 -15.84 29.91
C ARG A 400 -5.43 -15.42 28.48
N GLN A 401 -6.10 -14.28 28.36
CA GLN A 401 -6.41 -13.64 27.09
C GLN A 401 -5.60 -12.36 26.98
N LEU A 402 -4.85 -12.23 25.89
CA LEU A 402 -3.99 -11.08 25.61
C LEU A 402 -4.31 -10.50 24.23
N VAL A 403 -3.83 -9.27 24.04
CA VAL A 403 -3.86 -8.58 22.75
C VAL A 403 -2.43 -8.29 22.34
N LEU A 404 -2.02 -8.83 21.20
CA LEU A 404 -0.70 -8.67 20.62
C LEU A 404 -0.69 -7.49 19.64
N VAL A 405 0.28 -6.60 19.82
CA VAL A 405 0.49 -5.42 18.98
C VAL A 405 1.92 -5.40 18.45
N ALA A 406 2.04 -5.50 17.13
CA ALA A 406 3.30 -5.32 16.42
C ALA A 406 3.50 -3.86 16.02
N SER A 407 4.69 -3.33 16.27
CA SER A 407 5.09 -1.99 15.85
C SER A 407 6.58 -1.96 15.50
N ASP A 408 7.14 -0.82 15.11
CA ASP A 408 8.59 -0.66 14.96
C ASP A 408 9.40 -0.93 16.22
N ALA A 409 8.81 -0.83 17.42
CA ALA A 409 9.50 -1.11 18.68
C ALA A 409 9.72 -2.61 18.91
N GLY A 410 8.76 -3.45 18.53
CA GLY A 410 8.75 -4.84 18.94
C GLY A 410 7.39 -5.52 18.80
N LEU A 411 7.17 -6.48 19.69
CA LEU A 411 5.86 -7.06 19.98
C LEU A 411 5.51 -6.74 21.44
N GLU A 412 4.38 -6.10 21.65
CA GLU A 412 3.83 -5.79 22.98
C GLU A 412 2.55 -6.61 23.18
N ALA A 413 2.36 -7.14 24.39
CA ALA A 413 1.17 -7.90 24.75
C ALA A 413 0.45 -7.26 25.94
N PHE A 414 -0.83 -6.98 25.76
CA PHE A 414 -1.64 -6.27 26.76
C PHE A 414 -2.78 -7.15 27.26
N ASP A 415 -3.11 -7.00 28.54
CA ASP A 415 -4.41 -7.42 29.04
C ASP A 415 -5.51 -6.59 28.34
N PRO A 416 -6.51 -7.21 27.70
CA PRO A 416 -7.50 -6.49 26.91
C PRO A 416 -8.37 -5.53 27.74
N ALA A 417 -8.68 -5.87 28.99
CA ALA A 417 -9.63 -5.09 29.79
C ALA A 417 -8.97 -3.86 30.43
N SER A 418 -7.78 -4.04 31.00
CA SER A 418 -7.06 -3.01 31.76
C SER A 418 -6.04 -2.23 30.93
N GLY A 419 -5.55 -2.80 29.82
CA GLY A 419 -4.41 -2.25 29.08
C GLY A 419 -3.07 -2.45 29.78
N GLN A 420 -3.01 -3.24 30.85
CA GLN A 420 -1.75 -3.58 31.52
C GLN A 420 -0.84 -4.32 30.55
N LEU A 421 0.40 -3.86 30.40
CA LEU A 421 1.43 -4.56 29.64
C LEU A 421 1.80 -5.86 30.37
N ALA A 422 1.46 -7.00 29.78
CA ALA A 422 1.78 -8.31 30.32
C ALA A 422 3.26 -8.65 30.06
N TRP A 423 3.69 -8.46 28.82
CA TRP A 423 5.09 -8.64 28.42
C TRP A 423 5.38 -7.86 27.15
N LYS A 424 6.67 -7.66 26.87
CA LYS A 424 7.14 -7.07 25.62
C LYS A 424 8.39 -7.77 25.13
N HIS A 425 8.57 -7.74 23.82
CA HIS A 425 9.78 -8.18 23.12
C HIS A 425 10.32 -7.03 22.29
N ASP A 426 11.45 -6.46 22.68
CA ASP A 426 12.08 -5.37 21.94
C ASP A 426 12.78 -5.90 20.69
N TRP A 427 12.37 -5.44 19.51
CA TRP A 427 13.04 -5.71 18.24
C TRP A 427 12.90 -4.49 17.31
N PRO A 428 13.72 -3.45 17.54
CA PRO A 428 13.64 -2.20 16.79
C PRO A 428 14.00 -2.41 15.32
N THR A 429 13.24 -1.77 14.42
CA THR A 429 13.36 -1.97 12.97
C THR A 429 14.06 -0.81 12.25
N GLY A 430 14.56 0.20 12.97
CA GLY A 430 15.23 1.36 12.37
C GLY A 430 14.32 2.22 11.49
N GLY A 431 13.02 2.30 11.81
CA GLY A 431 12.03 3.10 11.10
C GLY A 431 11.22 2.34 10.04
N VAL A 432 11.47 1.04 9.85
CA VAL A 432 10.62 0.18 9.00
C VAL A 432 9.33 -0.17 9.76
N ALA A 433 8.18 0.26 9.25
CA ALA A 433 6.90 -0.06 9.88
C ALA A 433 6.62 -1.57 9.85
N ARG A 434 5.98 -2.09 10.90
CA ARG A 434 5.39 -3.44 10.89
C ARG A 434 3.96 -3.37 10.34
N ILE A 435 3.68 -4.18 9.33
CA ILE A 435 2.43 -4.08 8.56
C ILE A 435 1.55 -5.32 8.76
N VAL A 436 2.13 -6.50 8.72
CA VAL A 436 1.39 -7.77 8.88
C VAL A 436 1.06 -8.04 10.35
N GLN A 437 -0.03 -8.77 10.59
CA GLN A 437 -0.39 -9.18 11.95
C GLN A 437 0.63 -10.18 12.52
N PRO A 438 0.85 -10.19 13.85
CA PRO A 438 1.57 -11.29 14.50
C PRO A 438 0.93 -12.62 14.14
N HIS A 439 1.71 -13.58 13.64
CA HIS A 439 1.20 -14.88 13.25
C HIS A 439 1.37 -15.87 14.40
N ILE A 440 0.26 -16.32 14.97
CA ILE A 440 0.25 -17.18 16.15
C ILE A 440 0.34 -18.65 15.71
N MET A 441 1.24 -19.40 16.35
CA MET A 441 1.42 -20.84 16.15
C MET A 441 1.19 -21.58 17.46
N GLY A 442 0.04 -22.27 17.57
CA GLY A 442 -0.34 -22.95 18.80
C GLY A 442 -0.41 -21.99 20.00
N ALA A 443 -0.20 -22.53 21.20
CA ALA A 443 -0.38 -21.78 22.45
C ALA A 443 0.82 -20.91 22.84
N GLY A 444 2.02 -21.14 22.30
CA GLY A 444 3.26 -20.60 22.85
C GLY A 444 4.24 -20.06 21.83
N GLN A 445 3.88 -19.96 20.55
CA GLN A 445 4.78 -19.45 19.52
C GLN A 445 4.14 -18.34 18.71
N VAL A 446 4.91 -17.30 18.42
CA VAL A 446 4.46 -16.14 17.62
C VAL A 446 5.54 -15.78 16.62
N LEU A 447 5.17 -15.65 15.35
CA LEU A 447 6.02 -15.14 14.30
C LEU A 447 5.76 -13.66 14.07
N LEU A 448 6.83 -12.88 14.09
CA LEU A 448 6.79 -11.45 13.80
C LEU A 448 7.40 -11.20 12.42
N GLY A 449 6.54 -11.06 11.41
CA GLY A 449 6.96 -10.76 10.04
C GLY A 449 7.27 -9.28 9.86
N THR A 450 8.43 -8.97 9.29
CA THR A 450 8.81 -7.58 8.96
C THR A 450 9.39 -7.50 7.55
N GLY A 451 8.85 -6.59 6.75
CA GLY A 451 9.23 -6.40 5.35
C GLY A 451 10.57 -5.70 5.17
N MET A 452 10.79 -5.19 3.96
CA MET A 452 11.90 -4.29 3.62
C MET A 452 13.30 -4.79 4.01
N GLY A 453 13.51 -6.11 4.01
CA GLY A 453 14.82 -6.72 4.28
C GLY A 453 15.09 -7.10 5.73
N VAL A 454 14.17 -6.78 6.66
CA VAL A 454 14.32 -7.07 8.10
C VAL A 454 14.20 -8.57 8.36
N GLY A 455 13.13 -9.22 7.90
CA GLY A 455 12.92 -10.65 8.09
C GLY A 455 11.77 -11.00 9.02
N THR A 456 11.66 -12.30 9.28
CA THR A 456 10.67 -12.87 10.21
C THR A 456 11.40 -13.47 11.40
N ARG A 457 10.92 -13.20 12.62
CA ARG A 457 11.45 -13.76 13.87
C ARG A 457 10.41 -14.66 14.53
N LEU A 458 10.85 -15.81 15.01
CA LEU A 458 10.08 -16.67 15.89
C LEU A 458 10.33 -16.27 17.34
N LEU A 459 9.26 -16.11 18.09
CA LEU A 459 9.27 -15.98 19.55
C LEU A 459 8.57 -17.19 20.15
N THR A 460 9.15 -17.75 21.20
CA THR A 460 8.51 -18.73 22.07
C THR A 460 8.17 -18.03 23.37
N VAL A 461 6.91 -18.09 23.75
CA VAL A 461 6.38 -17.43 24.95
C VAL A 461 5.77 -18.49 25.85
N SER A 462 6.19 -18.48 27.11
CA SER A 462 5.61 -19.30 28.16
C SER A 462 5.26 -18.44 29.37
N VAL A 463 4.44 -18.99 30.24
CA VAL A 463 4.04 -18.34 31.49
C VAL A 463 4.12 -19.33 32.63
N GLU A 464 4.82 -18.95 33.70
CA GLU A 464 5.02 -19.75 34.92
C GLU A 464 4.55 -18.93 36.11
N GLY A 465 3.43 -19.33 36.75
CA GLY A 465 2.76 -18.43 37.69
C GLY A 465 2.33 -17.15 36.96
N ASP A 466 2.74 -15.99 37.45
CA ASP A 466 2.52 -14.67 36.82
C ASP A 466 3.70 -14.16 36.00
N ASP A 467 4.80 -14.94 35.92
CA ASP A 467 6.01 -14.55 35.21
C ASP A 467 5.94 -14.97 33.73
N TRP A 468 6.07 -13.99 32.85
CA TRP A 468 6.16 -14.19 31.41
C TRP A 468 7.62 -14.42 30.99
N LYS A 469 7.86 -15.50 30.27
CA LYS A 469 9.16 -15.78 29.64
C LYS A 469 9.01 -15.69 28.13
N VAL A 470 9.79 -14.81 27.52
CA VAL A 470 9.86 -14.65 26.06
C VAL A 470 11.26 -15.04 25.62
N ALA A 471 11.36 -16.07 24.79
CA ALA A 471 12.60 -16.56 24.22
C ALA A 471 12.61 -16.35 22.71
N GLU A 472 13.73 -15.89 22.17
CA GLU A 472 13.92 -15.82 20.73
C GLU A 472 14.20 -17.22 20.17
N GLY A 473 13.45 -17.61 19.15
CA GLY A 473 13.78 -18.74 18.30
C GLY A 473 14.74 -18.34 17.19
N TRP A 474 14.44 -18.71 15.95
CA TRP A 474 15.21 -18.28 14.79
C TRP A 474 14.77 -16.90 14.27
N THR A 475 15.67 -16.21 13.57
CA THR A 475 15.35 -15.07 12.71
C THR A 475 15.80 -15.39 11.29
N THR A 476 14.92 -15.16 10.31
CA THR A 476 15.19 -15.50 8.91
C THR A 476 14.90 -14.34 7.96
N LYS A 477 15.67 -14.27 6.88
CA LYS A 477 15.39 -13.42 5.71
C LYS A 477 14.77 -14.22 4.57
N ASP A 478 14.46 -15.49 4.80
CA ASP A 478 13.86 -16.36 3.79
C ASP A 478 12.34 -16.14 3.64
N LEU A 479 11.70 -15.52 4.63
CA LEU A 479 10.33 -14.99 4.60
C LEU A 479 10.37 -13.52 5.06
N LYS A 480 9.94 -12.62 4.17
CA LYS A 480 9.98 -11.16 4.37
C LYS A 480 8.66 -10.55 3.86
N PRO A 481 7.55 -10.78 4.57
CA PRO A 481 6.26 -10.27 4.13
C PRO A 481 6.31 -8.75 4.11
N TYR A 482 5.76 -8.12 3.07
CA TYR A 482 5.64 -6.66 3.03
C TYR A 482 4.34 -6.25 3.74
N TYR A 483 3.24 -6.17 3.01
CA TYR A 483 1.88 -5.99 3.53
C TYR A 483 1.00 -7.23 3.27
N ASN A 484 1.65 -8.35 2.93
CA ASN A 484 1.01 -9.60 2.57
C ASN A 484 1.14 -10.52 3.77
N ASP A 485 0.03 -10.72 4.46
CA ASP A 485 -0.03 -11.66 5.56
C ASP A 485 0.26 -13.09 5.06
N PHE A 486 0.67 -13.96 5.97
CA PHE A 486 1.02 -15.36 5.68
C PHE A 486 0.25 -16.32 6.58
N VAL A 487 0.21 -17.58 6.18
CA VAL A 487 -0.51 -18.67 6.86
C VAL A 487 0.43 -19.84 7.14
N SER A 488 0.04 -20.72 8.06
CA SER A 488 0.82 -21.92 8.38
C SER A 488 -0.03 -23.18 8.29
N GLN A 489 0.51 -24.22 7.69
CA GLN A 489 -0.11 -25.54 7.57
C GLN A 489 0.95 -26.62 7.81
N ALA A 490 0.65 -27.58 8.70
CA ALA A 490 1.47 -28.78 8.95
C ALA A 490 2.97 -28.51 9.19
N GLY A 491 3.32 -27.48 9.96
CA GLY A 491 4.72 -27.14 10.29
C GLY A 491 5.45 -26.29 9.24
N PHE A 492 4.73 -25.84 8.19
CA PHE A 492 5.27 -25.00 7.14
C PHE A 492 4.51 -23.68 7.02
N GLY A 493 5.23 -22.61 6.71
CA GLY A 493 4.69 -21.26 6.50
C GLY A 493 4.61 -20.93 5.02
N TYR A 494 3.48 -20.39 4.56
CA TYR A 494 3.20 -20.04 3.18
C TYR A 494 2.83 -18.57 3.07
N GLY A 495 3.52 -17.84 2.19
CA GLY A 495 3.34 -16.39 2.06
C GLY A 495 4.22 -15.79 0.98
N PHE A 496 4.55 -14.51 1.12
CA PHE A 496 5.23 -13.74 0.09
C PHE A 496 6.62 -13.23 0.54
N ASP A 497 7.54 -13.13 -0.42
CA ASP A 497 8.80 -12.38 -0.33
C ASP A 497 8.93 -11.49 -1.58
N GLY A 498 8.36 -10.30 -1.48
CA GLY A 498 8.06 -9.44 -2.64
C GLY A 498 6.98 -10.08 -3.52
N GLU A 499 7.18 -10.04 -4.84
CA GLU A 499 6.20 -10.50 -5.84
C GLU A 499 6.03 -12.03 -5.95
N ILE A 500 6.82 -12.81 -5.21
CA ILE A 500 6.89 -14.27 -5.38
C ILE A 500 6.45 -14.98 -4.11
N PHE A 501 5.58 -15.95 -4.29
CA PHE A 501 5.11 -16.84 -3.24
C PHE A 501 6.22 -17.81 -2.80
N LEU A 502 6.13 -18.30 -1.57
CA LEU A 502 7.16 -19.15 -1.00
C LEU A 502 6.61 -20.08 0.09
N CYS A 503 7.42 -21.08 0.42
CA CYS A 503 7.26 -21.93 1.59
C CYS A 503 8.53 -21.87 2.46
N ILE A 504 8.36 -21.77 3.78
CA ILE A 504 9.43 -21.97 4.77
C ILE A 504 9.09 -23.14 5.70
N ASP A 505 10.13 -23.79 6.20
CA ASP A 505 10.04 -24.72 7.32
C ASP A 505 10.01 -23.94 8.64
N LEU A 506 8.95 -24.09 9.43
CA LEU A 506 8.76 -23.30 10.65
C LEU A 506 9.64 -23.77 11.81
N SER A 507 10.19 -24.98 11.74
CA SER A 507 11.14 -25.47 12.75
C SER A 507 12.52 -24.82 12.62
N THR A 508 12.92 -24.45 11.40
CA THR A 508 14.27 -23.91 11.11
C THR A 508 14.28 -22.48 10.58
N GLY A 509 13.14 -21.98 10.09
CA GLY A 509 13.04 -20.69 9.39
C GLY A 509 13.65 -20.71 7.98
N LYS A 510 14.01 -21.89 7.45
CA LYS A 510 14.67 -22.02 6.14
C LYS A 510 13.66 -22.15 5.02
N ARG A 511 13.98 -21.53 3.89
CA ARG A 511 13.17 -21.66 2.68
C ARG A 511 13.17 -23.08 2.13
N ARG A 512 11.99 -23.59 1.79
CA ARG A 512 11.83 -24.82 1.00
C ARG A 512 11.79 -24.51 -0.50
N TRP A 513 10.98 -23.55 -0.90
CA TRP A 513 10.90 -23.07 -2.28
C TRP A 513 10.42 -21.61 -2.36
N LYS A 514 10.71 -20.94 -3.49
CA LYS A 514 10.18 -19.61 -3.88
C LYS A 514 9.76 -19.66 -5.35
N LYS A 515 8.46 -19.76 -5.61
CA LYS A 515 7.87 -19.92 -6.95
C LYS A 515 6.45 -19.36 -6.96
N GLY A 516 5.91 -19.08 -8.15
CA GLY A 516 4.61 -18.43 -8.31
C GLY A 516 4.71 -16.91 -8.18
N ARG A 517 4.70 -16.21 -9.32
CA ARG A 517 4.76 -14.74 -9.36
C ARG A 517 3.33 -14.19 -9.36
N TYR A 518 2.80 -13.96 -8.17
CA TYR A 518 1.44 -13.45 -7.97
C TYR A 518 1.42 -11.96 -7.58
N GLY A 519 2.56 -11.28 -7.69
CA GLY A 519 2.70 -9.89 -7.26
C GLY A 519 2.59 -9.78 -5.74
N PHE A 520 2.17 -8.61 -5.25
CA PHE A 520 1.88 -8.38 -3.84
C PHE A 520 0.45 -8.80 -3.48
N GLY A 521 0.14 -10.08 -3.74
CA GLY A 521 -1.17 -10.68 -3.48
C GLY A 521 -1.42 -11.04 -2.02
N GLN A 522 -2.57 -11.65 -1.72
CA GLN A 522 -2.94 -12.10 -0.38
C GLN A 522 -3.23 -13.60 -0.38
N VAL A 523 -3.10 -14.25 0.78
CA VAL A 523 -3.35 -15.70 0.92
C VAL A 523 -4.36 -16.00 2.04
N LEU A 524 -5.18 -17.00 1.77
CA LEU A 524 -6.12 -17.61 2.70
C LEU A 524 -5.91 -19.14 2.69
N LEU A 525 -5.97 -19.79 3.86
CA LEU A 525 -5.83 -21.24 4.00
C LEU A 525 -7.20 -21.90 4.21
N VAL A 526 -7.51 -22.93 3.42
CA VAL A 526 -8.58 -23.90 3.70
C VAL A 526 -7.92 -25.10 4.37
N ALA A 527 -7.95 -25.13 5.71
CA ALA A 527 -7.08 -25.99 6.52
C ALA A 527 -7.33 -27.49 6.30
N ASP A 528 -8.59 -27.88 6.18
CA ASP A 528 -9.03 -29.28 6.19
C ASP A 528 -8.62 -30.06 4.91
N GLN A 529 -8.23 -29.34 3.85
CA GLN A 529 -7.68 -29.91 2.61
C GLN A 529 -6.24 -29.46 2.34
N GLY A 530 -5.68 -28.57 3.17
CA GLY A 530 -4.40 -27.93 2.91
C GLY A 530 -4.38 -27.17 1.57
N LEU A 531 -5.48 -26.47 1.24
CA LEU A 531 -5.56 -25.65 0.03
C LEU A 531 -5.29 -24.19 0.37
N LEU A 532 -4.57 -23.51 -0.50
CA LEU A 532 -4.28 -22.08 -0.38
C LEU A 532 -5.03 -21.35 -1.50
N ILE A 533 -5.86 -20.38 -1.13
CA ILE A 533 -6.46 -19.44 -2.07
C ILE A 533 -5.58 -18.19 -2.08
N VAL A 534 -4.92 -17.95 -3.21
CA VAL A 534 -4.08 -16.77 -3.43
C VAL A 534 -4.83 -15.80 -4.34
N LEU A 535 -5.07 -14.58 -3.85
CA LEU A 535 -5.55 -13.47 -4.67
C LEU A 535 -4.33 -12.68 -5.15
N SER A 536 -4.04 -12.70 -6.45
CA SER A 536 -2.89 -12.02 -7.04
C SER A 536 -3.08 -10.50 -7.06
N GLU A 537 -1.97 -9.76 -7.18
CA GLU A 537 -2.00 -8.30 -7.32
C GLU A 537 -2.77 -7.81 -8.55
N ARG A 538 -2.91 -8.69 -9.55
CA ARG A 538 -3.66 -8.41 -10.80
C ARG A 538 -5.11 -8.91 -10.74
N GLY A 539 -5.58 -9.38 -9.59
CA GLY A 539 -6.95 -9.83 -9.37
C GLY A 539 -7.28 -11.23 -9.90
N GLU A 540 -6.26 -12.06 -10.15
CA GLU A 540 -6.45 -13.50 -10.41
C GLU A 540 -6.63 -14.22 -9.07
N VAL A 541 -7.58 -15.13 -9.00
CA VAL A 541 -7.67 -16.10 -7.90
C VAL A 541 -6.96 -17.37 -8.34
N VAL A 542 -6.01 -17.82 -7.53
CA VAL A 542 -5.19 -19.01 -7.78
C VAL A 542 -5.36 -19.99 -6.63
N LEU A 543 -5.72 -21.24 -6.94
CA LEU A 543 -5.80 -22.32 -5.98
C LEU A 543 -4.49 -23.11 -5.99
N LEU A 544 -3.83 -23.20 -4.84
CA LEU A 544 -2.60 -23.96 -4.66
C LEU A 544 -2.79 -25.08 -3.63
N GLN A 545 -1.98 -26.13 -3.74
CA GLN A 545 -1.78 -27.05 -2.63
C GLN A 545 -0.73 -26.48 -1.66
N ALA A 546 -0.98 -26.58 -0.35
CA ALA A 546 0.02 -26.38 0.69
C ALA A 546 0.99 -27.57 0.73
N ASP A 547 1.87 -27.63 -0.27
CA ASP A 547 2.89 -28.67 -0.46
C ASP A 547 4.28 -28.10 -0.12
N PRO A 548 4.97 -28.63 0.91
CA PRO A 548 6.27 -28.11 1.33
C PRO A 548 7.42 -28.56 0.41
N GLU A 549 7.22 -29.55 -0.45
CA GLU A 549 8.24 -30.06 -1.36
C GLU A 549 8.30 -29.26 -2.65
N LYS A 550 7.14 -28.78 -3.13
CA LYS A 550 7.06 -28.02 -4.38
C LYS A 550 5.86 -27.08 -4.42
N HIS A 551 5.99 -26.01 -5.20
CA HIS A 551 4.88 -25.17 -5.59
C HIS A 551 3.97 -25.93 -6.57
N ARG A 552 2.69 -26.09 -6.21
CA ARG A 552 1.68 -26.81 -7.02
C ARG A 552 0.43 -25.96 -7.19
N GLU A 553 0.30 -25.37 -8.37
CA GLU A 553 -0.92 -24.69 -8.83
C GLU A 553 -1.94 -25.73 -9.30
N LEU A 554 -3.15 -25.67 -8.75
CA LEU A 554 -4.25 -26.58 -9.06
C LEU A 554 -5.22 -25.96 -10.07
N ALA A 555 -5.54 -24.68 -9.88
CA ALA A 555 -6.43 -23.95 -10.76
C ALA A 555 -6.21 -22.44 -10.63
N LYS A 556 -6.73 -21.68 -11.61
CA LYS A 556 -6.82 -20.22 -11.53
C LYS A 556 -7.93 -19.68 -12.42
N PHE A 557 -8.42 -18.49 -12.10
CA PHE A 557 -9.28 -17.70 -12.97
C PHE A 557 -9.11 -16.20 -12.69
N GLN A 558 -9.45 -15.36 -13.65
CA GLN A 558 -9.46 -13.91 -13.47
C GLN A 558 -10.76 -13.51 -12.76
N ALA A 559 -10.66 -13.00 -11.53
CA ALA A 559 -11.85 -12.63 -10.75
C ALA A 559 -12.20 -11.13 -10.92
N ILE A 560 -11.20 -10.26 -10.73
CA ILE A 560 -11.34 -8.80 -10.84
C ILE A 560 -10.16 -8.20 -11.59
N ALA A 561 -10.32 -7.05 -12.22
CA ALA A 561 -9.25 -6.33 -12.90
C ALA A 561 -8.71 -5.20 -12.01
N GLY A 562 -7.45 -4.83 -12.21
CA GLY A 562 -6.82 -3.72 -11.49
C GLY A 562 -6.01 -4.16 -10.27
N LYS A 563 -5.37 -3.18 -9.65
CA LYS A 563 -4.43 -3.36 -8.54
C LYS A 563 -5.14 -3.89 -7.30
N THR A 564 -4.78 -5.08 -6.84
CA THR A 564 -5.52 -5.83 -5.83
C THR A 564 -4.63 -6.21 -4.65
N TRP A 565 -4.82 -5.56 -3.50
CA TRP A 565 -4.04 -5.82 -2.27
C TRP A 565 -4.89 -6.31 -1.10
N ASN A 566 -6.20 -6.42 -1.30
CA ASN A 566 -7.18 -6.76 -0.26
C ASN A 566 -7.14 -8.26 0.02
N HIS A 567 -7.43 -8.64 1.26
CA HIS A 567 -7.54 -10.06 1.62
C HIS A 567 -8.82 -10.66 1.02
N PRO A 568 -8.76 -11.84 0.38
CA PRO A 568 -9.96 -12.57 -0.02
C PRO A 568 -10.69 -13.13 1.22
N VAL A 569 -11.99 -13.39 1.07
CA VAL A 569 -12.82 -13.99 2.12
C VAL A 569 -13.53 -15.21 1.56
N LEU A 570 -13.46 -16.34 2.27
CA LEU A 570 -14.30 -17.51 2.00
C LEU A 570 -15.24 -17.72 3.19
N ALA A 571 -16.53 -17.46 2.97
CA ALA A 571 -17.56 -17.57 4.00
C ALA A 571 -18.82 -18.17 3.39
N ARG A 572 -19.47 -19.10 4.08
CA ARG A 572 -20.74 -19.71 3.63
C ARG A 572 -20.73 -20.22 2.17
N GLY A 573 -19.63 -20.86 1.75
CA GLY A 573 -19.45 -21.35 0.37
C GLY A 573 -19.27 -20.26 -0.68
N LYS A 574 -18.97 -19.02 -0.28
CA LYS A 574 -18.78 -17.88 -1.18
C LYS A 574 -17.40 -17.28 -1.01
N LEU A 575 -16.71 -17.11 -2.13
CA LEU A 575 -15.44 -16.40 -2.22
C LEU A 575 -15.71 -14.95 -2.62
N LEU A 576 -15.43 -14.01 -1.72
CA LEU A 576 -15.47 -12.58 -2.00
C LEU A 576 -14.07 -12.05 -2.24
N VAL A 577 -13.93 -11.23 -3.27
CA VAL A 577 -12.71 -10.52 -3.62
C VAL A 577 -13.04 -9.08 -3.96
N ARG A 578 -12.09 -8.17 -3.71
CA ARG A 578 -12.23 -6.78 -4.11
C ARG A 578 -10.88 -6.10 -4.26
N ASN A 579 -10.91 -4.94 -4.89
CA ASN A 579 -9.84 -3.97 -4.89
C ASN A 579 -10.40 -2.54 -4.72
N GLY A 580 -9.68 -1.54 -5.24
CA GLY A 580 -10.10 -0.14 -5.22
C GLY A 580 -11.02 0.27 -6.38
N GLU A 581 -11.42 -0.65 -7.25
CA GLU A 581 -12.20 -0.37 -8.47
C GLU A 581 -13.34 -1.38 -8.70
N GLU A 582 -13.09 -2.67 -8.43
CA GLU A 582 -14.04 -3.76 -8.56
C GLU A 582 -14.18 -4.59 -7.28
N MET A 583 -15.35 -5.17 -7.09
CA MET A 583 -15.62 -6.24 -6.14
C MET A 583 -16.46 -7.34 -6.80
N ALA A 584 -16.28 -8.57 -6.34
CA ALA A 584 -17.01 -9.72 -6.87
C ALA A 584 -17.23 -10.80 -5.80
N CYS A 585 -18.25 -11.62 -6.02
CA CYS A 585 -18.55 -12.81 -5.22
C CYS A 585 -18.76 -14.00 -6.13
N PHE A 586 -18.15 -15.13 -5.75
CA PHE A 586 -18.24 -16.39 -6.46
C PHE A 586 -18.76 -17.47 -5.52
N ALA A 587 -19.77 -18.22 -5.95
CA ALA A 587 -20.14 -19.46 -5.28
C ALA A 587 -19.08 -20.51 -5.58
N VAL A 588 -18.50 -21.08 -4.53
CA VAL A 588 -17.53 -22.16 -4.60
C VAL A 588 -18.24 -23.45 -4.20
N ALA A 589 -18.14 -24.48 -5.03
CA ALA A 589 -18.72 -25.78 -4.72
C ALA A 589 -18.08 -26.33 -3.45
N THR A 590 -18.90 -26.58 -2.43
CA THR A 590 -18.46 -27.21 -1.17
C THR A 590 -18.65 -28.71 -1.26
N GLU A 591 -17.64 -29.46 -0.85
CA GLU A 591 -17.77 -30.90 -0.66
C GLU A 591 -18.44 -31.14 0.70
N GLY A 592 -19.35 -32.12 0.76
CA GLY A 592 -19.90 -32.56 2.04
C GLY A 592 -18.78 -33.01 2.99
N PRO A 593 -19.03 -32.98 4.31
CA PRO A 593 -18.04 -33.44 5.29
C PRO A 593 -17.55 -34.87 5.05
#